data_AF-A0A2S9YER4-F1
#
_entry.id   AF-A0A2S9YER4-F1
#
_cell.length_a   1.000
_cell.length_b   1.000
_cell.length_c   1.000
_cell.angle_alpha   90.00
_cell.angle_beta   90.00
_cell.angle_gamma   90.00
#
_symmetry.space_group_name_H-M   'P 1'
#
loop_
_entity.id
_entity.type
_entity.pdbx_description
1 polymer ?
#
loop_
_entity_poly.entity_id
_entity_poly.type
_entity_poly.pdbx_seq_one_letter_code
_entity_poly.pdbx_strand_id
1 'polypeptide(L)'
;MAAPSPCSTTPRRDSYQRRRPDETLLYQLIDEHWPTFLERAEQSAGLPDFIVEEFEAYLRCGMLEHGLAQFACRQCGESLAVAFSCKKRGFCPSCTGRRMADVAAHLVDEVFPEVPVRQWVCSLPWRLRYAMGYDRKLCADVLDAFIVSLRRSLRRRAKAQLGLRSVDDPLFGAVTFIQRGDSSLRLNVHFHCLVIDGVYVRDERGALRFHELGAPTHEELTDVARWTHERLGLVLERHGRSLDELAGDAATDLLGQEQPVLASCYGASTADRQLLGDAPGQ
;
A
#
# COMPACT_ATOMS: atom_id res chain seq x y z
N MET A 1 -32.32 41.59 -10.16
CA MET A 1 -31.59 40.34 -10.42
C MET A 1 -30.22 40.73 -10.94
N ALA A 2 -29.13 40.35 -10.26
CA ALA A 2 -27.78 40.64 -10.74
C ALA A 2 -27.53 39.86 -12.04
N ALA A 3 -26.91 40.50 -13.03
CA ALA A 3 -26.50 39.83 -14.25
C ALA A 3 -25.50 38.71 -13.91
N PRO A 4 -25.61 37.52 -14.52
CA PRO A 4 -24.64 36.45 -14.31
C PRO A 4 -23.24 36.95 -14.69
N SER A 5 -22.25 36.71 -13.81
CA SER A 5 -20.86 37.02 -14.12
C SER A 5 -20.44 36.29 -15.41
N PRO A 6 -19.73 36.95 -16.34
CA PRO A 6 -19.28 36.33 -17.57
C PRO A 6 -18.31 35.18 -17.29
N CYS A 7 -18.32 34.14 -18.14
CA CYS A 7 -17.33 33.07 -18.06
C CYS A 7 -15.92 33.62 -18.30
N SER A 8 -14.95 33.10 -17.55
CA SER A 8 -13.54 33.41 -17.76
C SER A 8 -13.10 32.96 -19.16
N THR A 9 -12.60 33.88 -19.98
CA THR A 9 -12.01 33.58 -21.30
C THR A 9 -10.54 33.16 -21.19
N THR A 10 -9.93 33.33 -20.01
CA THR A 10 -8.55 32.94 -19.74
C THR A 10 -8.54 31.50 -19.22
N PRO A 11 -7.87 30.55 -19.90
CA PRO A 11 -7.66 29.21 -19.37
C PRO A 11 -6.90 29.33 -18.06
N ARG A 12 -7.38 28.65 -17.00
CA ARG A 12 -6.58 28.59 -15.78
C ARG A 12 -5.31 27.78 -16.04
N ARG A 13 -4.21 28.12 -15.36
CA ARG A 13 -2.95 27.36 -15.46
C ARG A 13 -3.11 25.90 -15.02
N ASP A 14 -4.10 25.59 -14.20
CA ASP A 14 -4.49 24.26 -13.74
C ASP A 14 -5.68 23.67 -14.53
N SER A 15 -5.94 24.15 -15.76
CA SER A 15 -7.00 23.60 -16.60
C SER A 15 -6.80 22.10 -16.81
N TYR A 16 -7.87 21.33 -16.66
CA TYR A 16 -7.83 19.88 -16.90
C TYR A 16 -7.38 19.58 -18.32
N GLN A 17 -6.26 18.86 -18.45
CA GLN A 17 -5.84 18.28 -19.72
C GLN A 17 -6.28 16.82 -19.75
N ARG A 18 -6.99 16.45 -20.82
CA ARG A 18 -7.38 15.06 -21.04
C ARG A 18 -6.12 14.21 -21.17
N ARG A 19 -6.10 13.12 -20.42
CA ARG A 19 -5.04 12.12 -20.48
C ARG A 19 -5.19 11.26 -21.74
N ARG A 20 -4.07 10.79 -22.27
CA ARG A 20 -3.98 9.82 -23.37
C ARG A 20 -3.23 8.58 -22.89
N PRO A 21 -3.92 7.66 -22.18
CA PRO A 21 -3.28 6.47 -21.61
C PRO A 21 -2.60 5.61 -22.68
N ASP A 22 -3.22 5.51 -23.85
CA ASP A 22 -2.78 4.81 -25.06
C ASP A 22 -1.42 5.27 -25.61
N GLU A 23 -1.01 6.50 -25.31
CA GLU A 23 0.32 7.03 -25.68
C GLU A 23 1.40 6.73 -24.63
N THR A 24 1.04 6.11 -23.50
CA THR A 24 2.01 5.78 -22.44
C THR A 24 2.65 4.41 -22.65
N LEU A 25 3.94 4.31 -22.33
CA LEU A 25 4.71 3.06 -22.45
C LEU A 25 4.05 1.89 -21.68
N LEU A 26 3.61 2.12 -20.45
CA LEU A 26 2.98 1.08 -19.63
C LEU A 26 1.68 0.56 -20.26
N TYR A 27 0.88 1.44 -20.86
CA TYR A 27 -0.33 1.02 -21.56
C TYR A 27 0.03 0.15 -22.76
N GLN A 28 0.93 0.63 -23.63
CA GLN A 28 1.32 -0.08 -24.85
C GLN A 28 1.89 -1.47 -24.55
N LEU A 29 2.76 -1.58 -23.54
CA LEU A 29 3.31 -2.87 -23.11
C LEU A 29 2.23 -3.85 -22.62
N ILE A 30 1.26 -3.35 -21.85
CA ILE A 30 0.18 -4.21 -21.33
C ILE A 30 -0.77 -4.59 -22.46
N ASP A 31 -1.19 -3.63 -23.29
CA ASP A 31 -2.09 -3.86 -24.42
C ASP A 31 -1.52 -4.89 -25.40
N GLU A 32 -0.22 -4.79 -25.69
CA GLU A 32 0.47 -5.71 -26.60
C GLU A 32 0.65 -7.12 -26.02
N HIS A 33 1.08 -7.24 -24.76
CA HIS A 33 1.52 -8.53 -24.21
C HIS A 33 0.47 -9.24 -23.34
N TRP A 34 -0.50 -8.52 -22.78
CA TRP A 34 -1.50 -9.11 -21.87
C TRP A 34 -2.31 -10.25 -22.50
N PRO A 35 -2.82 -10.17 -23.76
CA PRO A 35 -3.59 -11.25 -24.35
C PRO A 35 -2.78 -12.56 -24.45
N THR A 36 -1.55 -12.48 -24.96
CA THR A 36 -0.64 -13.63 -25.09
C THR A 36 -0.26 -14.20 -23.72
N PHE A 37 -0.03 -13.34 -22.72
CA PHE A 37 0.26 -13.78 -21.35
C PHE A 37 -0.94 -14.52 -20.74
N LEU A 38 -2.15 -14.00 -20.91
CA LEU A 38 -3.37 -14.59 -20.39
C LEU A 38 -3.63 -15.98 -21.00
N GLU A 39 -3.49 -16.12 -22.33
CA GLU A 39 -3.62 -17.41 -23.02
C GLU A 39 -2.65 -18.47 -22.46
N ARG A 40 -1.38 -18.09 -22.25
CA ARG A 40 -0.37 -18.98 -21.65
C ARG A 40 -0.69 -19.33 -20.20
N ALA A 41 -1.22 -18.37 -19.44
CA ALA A 41 -1.63 -18.60 -18.06
C ALA A 41 -2.80 -19.60 -17.98
N GLU A 42 -3.80 -19.48 -18.85
CA GLU A 42 -4.97 -20.38 -18.91
C GLU A 42 -4.57 -21.83 -19.18
N GLN A 43 -3.51 -22.06 -19.96
CA GLN A 43 -2.94 -23.40 -20.19
C GLN A 43 -2.33 -24.03 -18.91
N SER A 44 -2.04 -23.21 -17.90
CA SER A 44 -1.36 -23.58 -16.65
C SER A 44 -2.22 -23.35 -15.40
N ALA A 45 -3.54 -23.53 -15.52
CA ALA A 45 -4.58 -23.32 -14.49
C ALA A 45 -5.11 -21.89 -14.31
N GLY A 46 -4.64 -20.93 -15.10
CA GLY A 46 -5.16 -19.57 -15.13
C GLY A 46 -4.66 -18.65 -14.01
N LEU A 47 -5.17 -17.42 -14.02
CA LEU A 47 -4.93 -16.42 -12.98
C LEU A 47 -6.21 -16.22 -12.15
N PRO A 48 -6.10 -15.79 -10.89
CA PRO A 48 -7.26 -15.30 -10.16
C PRO A 48 -8.00 -14.19 -10.90
N ASP A 49 -9.33 -14.25 -10.91
CA ASP A 49 -10.20 -13.28 -11.62
C ASP A 49 -9.89 -11.83 -11.26
N PHE A 50 -9.60 -11.55 -9.98
CA PHE A 50 -9.30 -10.19 -9.55
C PHE A 50 -8.04 -9.60 -10.20
N ILE A 51 -7.10 -10.44 -10.65
CA ILE A 51 -5.91 -10.01 -11.40
C ILE A 51 -6.31 -9.68 -12.83
N VAL A 52 -7.07 -10.56 -13.48
CA VAL A 52 -7.58 -10.33 -14.85
C VAL A 52 -8.39 -9.03 -14.91
N GLU A 53 -9.33 -8.86 -13.98
CA GLU A 53 -10.12 -7.64 -13.85
C GLU A 53 -9.28 -6.38 -13.64
N GLU A 54 -8.14 -6.47 -12.95
CA GLU A 54 -7.26 -5.34 -12.68
C GLU A 54 -6.58 -4.87 -13.98
N PHE A 55 -6.04 -5.80 -14.77
CA PHE A 55 -5.40 -5.53 -16.06
C PHE A 55 -6.39 -4.98 -17.08
N GLU A 56 -7.55 -5.63 -17.21
CA GLU A 56 -8.57 -5.16 -18.15
C GLU A 56 -9.15 -3.80 -17.75
N ALA A 57 -9.40 -3.58 -16.45
CA ALA A 57 -9.88 -2.28 -16.00
C ALA A 57 -8.84 -1.18 -16.22
N TYR A 58 -7.54 -1.50 -16.12
CA TYR A 58 -6.47 -0.57 -16.48
C TYR A 58 -6.50 -0.20 -17.96
N LEU A 59 -6.61 -1.17 -18.88
CA LEU A 59 -6.70 -0.90 -20.32
C LEU A 59 -7.92 -0.05 -20.68
N ARG A 60 -9.01 -0.13 -19.91
CA ARG A 60 -10.18 0.75 -20.09
C ARG A 60 -10.04 2.14 -19.45
N CYS A 61 -9.08 2.32 -18.55
CA CYS A 61 -8.99 3.50 -17.69
C CYS A 61 -8.57 4.76 -18.46
N GLY A 62 -9.45 5.76 -18.55
CA GLY A 62 -9.15 7.04 -19.20
C GLY A 62 -9.40 7.06 -20.70
N MET A 63 -9.95 5.98 -21.25
CA MET A 63 -10.37 5.85 -22.64
C MET A 63 -11.84 6.29 -22.80
N LEU A 64 -12.12 7.17 -23.77
CA LEU A 64 -13.48 7.72 -23.95
C LEU A 64 -14.48 6.68 -24.47
N GLU A 65 -14.03 5.72 -25.27
CA GLU A 65 -14.87 4.64 -25.81
C GLU A 65 -15.44 3.72 -24.72
N HIS A 66 -14.79 3.67 -23.56
CA HIS A 66 -15.22 2.89 -22.40
C HIS A 66 -16.06 3.69 -21.39
N GLY A 67 -16.44 4.92 -21.74
CA GLY A 67 -17.35 5.76 -20.97
C GLY A 67 -16.74 7.08 -20.53
N LEU A 68 -17.59 8.12 -20.52
CA LEU A 68 -17.21 9.49 -20.17
C LEU A 68 -18.36 10.23 -19.49
N ALA A 69 -18.00 11.28 -18.74
CA ALA A 69 -18.91 12.34 -18.34
C ALA A 69 -18.66 13.57 -19.21
N GLN A 70 -19.71 14.11 -19.81
CA GLN A 70 -19.67 15.37 -20.54
C GLN A 70 -20.18 16.50 -19.64
N PHE A 71 -19.36 17.52 -19.47
CA PHE A 71 -19.70 18.75 -18.77
C PHE A 71 -19.87 19.86 -19.81
N ALA A 72 -20.88 20.70 -19.66
CA ALA A 72 -21.09 21.85 -20.53
C ALA A 72 -21.48 23.07 -19.69
N CYS A 73 -20.83 24.21 -19.96
CA CYS A 73 -21.20 25.47 -19.36
C CYS A 73 -22.50 25.99 -20.02
N ARG A 74 -23.53 26.25 -19.21
CA ARG A 74 -24.83 26.78 -19.71
C ARG A 74 -24.77 28.22 -20.21
N GLN A 75 -23.68 28.94 -19.96
CA GLN A 75 -23.52 30.35 -20.35
C GLN A 75 -22.71 30.50 -21.65
N CYS A 76 -21.52 29.91 -21.73
CA CYS A 76 -20.65 30.03 -22.90
C CYS A 76 -20.70 28.83 -23.86
N GLY A 77 -21.37 27.72 -23.48
CA GLY A 77 -21.44 26.51 -24.30
C GLY A 77 -20.17 25.67 -24.35
N GLU A 78 -19.08 26.11 -23.72
CA GLU A 78 -17.84 25.33 -23.63
C GLU A 78 -18.11 23.99 -22.96
N SER A 79 -17.55 22.92 -23.53
CA SER A 79 -17.77 21.56 -23.05
C SER A 79 -16.46 20.80 -22.84
N LEU A 80 -16.46 19.93 -21.84
CA LEU A 80 -15.35 19.07 -21.47
C LEU A 80 -15.86 17.63 -21.35
N ALA A 81 -15.14 16.69 -21.97
CA ALA A 81 -15.33 15.26 -21.76
C ALA A 81 -14.26 14.71 -20.81
N VAL A 82 -14.70 14.03 -19.75
CA VAL A 82 -13.83 13.37 -18.78
C VAL A 82 -14.10 11.87 -18.85
N ALA A 83 -13.10 11.11 -19.30
CA ALA A 83 -13.17 9.65 -19.34
C ALA A 83 -13.26 9.05 -17.92
N PHE A 84 -13.94 7.91 -17.79
CA PHE A 84 -14.01 7.20 -16.52
C PHE A 84 -12.65 6.60 -16.10
N SER A 85 -12.45 6.51 -14.79
CA SER A 85 -11.26 5.92 -14.19
C SER A 85 -11.58 4.53 -13.64
N CYS A 86 -10.60 3.62 -13.69
CA CYS A 86 -10.80 2.26 -13.17
C CYS A 86 -11.02 2.24 -11.65
N LYS A 87 -10.48 3.22 -10.92
CA LYS A 87 -10.50 3.32 -9.45
C LYS A 87 -9.88 2.11 -8.74
N LYS A 88 -9.24 1.21 -9.48
CA LYS A 88 -8.56 0.03 -8.95
C LYS A 88 -7.29 0.42 -8.17
N ARG A 89 -6.58 -0.55 -7.60
CA ARG A 89 -5.51 -0.30 -6.59
C ARG A 89 -4.18 -0.96 -6.91
N GLY A 90 -4.06 -1.68 -8.01
CA GLY A 90 -2.88 -2.42 -8.41
C GLY A 90 -1.77 -1.50 -8.88
N PHE A 91 -1.86 -1.02 -10.11
CA PHE A 91 -0.72 -0.35 -10.76
C PHE A 91 -1.08 0.84 -11.66
N CYS A 92 -2.38 1.14 -11.87
CA CYS A 92 -2.81 2.25 -12.71
C CYS A 92 -2.28 3.61 -12.19
N PRO A 93 -1.30 4.27 -12.86
CA PRO A 93 -0.59 5.40 -12.27
C PRO A 93 -1.47 6.59 -11.93
N SER A 94 -2.51 6.86 -12.73
CA SER A 94 -3.40 7.98 -12.42
C SER A 94 -4.33 7.71 -11.24
N CYS A 95 -4.82 6.47 -11.11
CA CYS A 95 -5.78 6.12 -10.06
C CYS A 95 -5.06 5.97 -8.72
N THR A 96 -3.86 5.37 -8.73
CA THR A 96 -2.99 5.29 -7.56
C THR A 96 -2.51 6.68 -7.17
N GLY A 97 -2.03 7.49 -8.12
CA GLY A 97 -1.59 8.87 -7.86
C GLY A 97 -2.70 9.76 -7.32
N ARG A 98 -3.91 9.70 -7.89
CA ARG A 98 -5.07 10.43 -7.36
C ARG A 98 -5.40 9.99 -5.94
N ARG A 99 -5.44 8.68 -5.68
CA ARG A 99 -5.71 8.14 -4.34
C ARG A 99 -4.62 8.56 -3.34
N MET A 100 -3.34 8.54 -3.73
CA MET A 100 -2.25 8.99 -2.87
C MET A 100 -2.42 10.45 -2.47
N ALA A 101 -2.72 11.33 -3.43
CA ALA A 101 -2.95 12.75 -3.16
C ALA A 101 -4.18 12.98 -2.27
N ASP A 102 -5.31 12.35 -2.58
CA ASP A 102 -6.55 12.48 -1.80
C ASP A 102 -6.38 11.94 -0.37
N VAL A 103 -5.70 10.79 -0.20
CA VAL A 103 -5.43 10.22 1.12
C VAL A 103 -4.45 11.09 1.91
N ALA A 104 -3.41 11.63 1.27
CA ALA A 104 -2.47 12.52 1.94
C ALA A 104 -3.17 13.79 2.46
N ALA A 105 -4.00 14.42 1.63
CA ALA A 105 -4.80 15.58 2.04
C ALA A 105 -5.72 15.22 3.22
N HIS A 106 -6.49 14.13 3.11
CA HIS A 106 -7.36 13.68 4.20
C HIS A 106 -6.58 13.39 5.50
N LEU A 107 -5.40 12.78 5.40
CA LEU A 107 -4.59 12.49 6.58
C LEU A 107 -4.09 13.75 7.29
N VAL A 108 -3.70 14.77 6.52
CA VAL A 108 -3.22 16.05 7.06
C VAL A 108 -4.37 16.88 7.62
N ASP A 109 -5.49 16.94 6.89
CA ASP A 109 -6.58 17.86 7.21
C ASP A 109 -7.52 17.31 8.29
N GLU A 110 -7.71 15.98 8.36
CA GLU A 110 -8.81 15.38 9.14
C GLU A 110 -8.41 14.25 10.10
N VAL A 111 -7.20 13.67 9.98
CA VAL A 111 -6.83 12.46 10.75
C VAL A 111 -5.71 12.73 11.75
N PHE A 112 -4.58 13.28 11.31
CA PHE A 112 -3.46 13.55 12.20
C PHE A 112 -3.69 14.88 12.92
N PRO A 113 -3.49 14.93 14.26
CA PRO A 113 -3.40 16.20 14.96
C PRO A 113 -2.10 16.92 14.60
N GLU A 114 -2.03 18.22 14.90
CA GLU A 114 -0.79 19.03 14.76
C GLU A 114 0.27 18.63 15.81
N VAL A 115 0.83 17.43 15.65
CA VAL A 115 1.90 16.87 16.49
C VAL A 115 2.97 16.23 15.60
N PRO A 116 4.21 16.08 16.09
CA PRO A 116 5.24 15.38 15.35
C PRO A 116 4.81 13.95 14.97
N VAL A 117 5.08 13.55 13.72
CA VAL A 117 4.81 12.21 13.18
C VAL A 117 6.11 11.61 12.68
N ARG A 118 6.36 10.35 13.03
CA ARG A 118 7.53 9.57 12.63
C ARG A 118 7.13 8.41 11.73
N GLN A 119 7.85 8.25 10.63
CA GLN A 119 7.72 7.07 9.78
C GLN A 119 8.53 5.91 10.35
N TRP A 120 7.88 4.75 10.46
CA TRP A 120 8.49 3.48 10.80
C TRP A 120 8.29 2.52 9.64
N VAL A 121 9.39 1.91 9.15
CA VAL A 121 9.34 0.96 8.04
C VAL A 121 9.71 -0.43 8.53
N CYS A 122 8.79 -1.39 8.38
CA CYS A 122 9.04 -2.80 8.67
C CYS A 122 9.30 -3.54 7.36
N SER A 123 10.57 -3.83 7.10
CA SER A 123 11.00 -4.72 6.02
C SER A 123 11.19 -6.13 6.55
N LEU A 124 10.69 -7.12 5.82
CA LEU A 124 10.60 -8.51 6.29
C LEU A 124 11.51 -9.43 5.46
N PRO A 125 11.86 -10.63 5.95
CA PRO A 125 12.57 -11.62 5.15
C PRO A 125 11.81 -11.95 3.86
N TRP A 126 12.56 -12.23 2.81
CA TRP A 126 12.02 -12.36 1.46
C TRP A 126 10.93 -13.42 1.31
N ARG A 127 11.12 -14.60 1.89
CA ARG A 127 10.10 -15.67 1.87
C ARG A 127 8.82 -15.27 2.59
N LEU A 128 8.93 -14.45 3.64
CA LEU A 128 7.75 -13.93 4.33
C LEU A 128 7.00 -12.91 3.44
N ARG A 129 7.71 -12.12 2.64
CA ARG A 129 7.08 -11.23 1.64
C ARG A 129 6.28 -12.01 0.60
N TYR A 130 6.83 -13.13 0.12
CA TYR A 130 6.13 -14.06 -0.78
C TYR A 130 4.84 -14.57 -0.15
N ALA A 131 4.92 -15.15 1.06
CA ALA A 131 3.75 -15.70 1.74
C ALA A 131 2.64 -14.65 1.98
N MET A 132 3.01 -13.47 2.47
CA MET A 132 2.07 -12.35 2.67
C MET A 132 1.53 -11.75 1.36
N GLY A 133 2.19 -12.02 0.23
CA GLY A 133 1.79 -11.54 -1.09
C GLY A 133 0.40 -12.02 -1.50
N TYR A 134 -0.06 -13.16 -0.98
CA TYR A 134 -1.41 -13.65 -1.20
C TYR A 134 -2.18 -13.85 0.10
N ASP A 135 -1.51 -14.31 1.16
CA ASP A 135 -2.15 -14.55 2.45
C ASP A 135 -2.41 -13.24 3.21
N ARG A 136 -3.61 -12.69 3.01
CA ARG A 136 -4.08 -11.47 3.67
C ARG A 136 -4.13 -11.60 5.20
N LYS A 137 -4.39 -12.81 5.73
CA LYS A 137 -4.53 -13.03 7.17
C LYS A 137 -3.14 -13.03 7.81
N LEU A 138 -2.19 -13.72 7.19
CA LEU A 138 -0.80 -13.67 7.60
C LEU A 138 -0.25 -12.24 7.54
N CYS A 139 -0.51 -11.52 6.45
CA CYS A 139 -0.10 -10.12 6.31
C CYS A 139 -0.63 -9.23 7.46
N ALA A 140 -1.91 -9.38 7.82
CA ALA A 140 -2.53 -8.66 8.92
C ALA A 140 -1.93 -9.04 10.29
N ASP A 141 -1.71 -10.32 10.56
CA ASP A 141 -1.14 -10.79 11.84
C ASP A 141 0.34 -10.39 12.00
N VAL A 142 1.10 -10.35 10.90
CA VAL A 142 2.49 -9.83 10.88
C VAL A 142 2.50 -8.32 11.12
N LEU A 143 1.58 -7.57 10.52
CA LEU A 143 1.44 -6.14 10.80
C LEU A 143 1.09 -5.89 12.27
N ASP A 144 0.14 -6.64 12.83
CA ASP A 144 -0.24 -6.51 14.24
C ASP A 144 0.97 -6.78 15.16
N ALA A 145 1.78 -7.81 14.86
CA ALA A 145 3.00 -8.10 15.61
C ALA A 145 3.98 -6.90 15.65
N PHE A 146 4.12 -6.19 14.52
CA PHE A 146 4.94 -4.99 14.44
C PHE A 146 4.33 -3.81 15.22
N ILE A 147 3.04 -3.52 15.01
CA ILE A 147 2.33 -2.42 15.70
C ILE A 147 2.31 -2.62 17.21
N VAL A 148 2.10 -3.85 17.70
CA VAL A 148 2.16 -4.18 19.12
C VAL A 148 3.56 -3.92 19.70
N SER A 149 4.61 -4.22 18.94
CA SER A 149 6.01 -3.97 19.35
C SER A 149 6.34 -2.48 19.41
N LEU A 150 5.86 -1.69 18.44
CA LEU A 150 5.96 -0.23 18.45
C LEU A 150 5.19 0.40 19.62
N ARG A 151 3.94 -0.01 19.82
CA ARG A 151 3.10 0.44 20.93
C ARG A 151 3.76 0.13 22.28
N ARG A 152 4.37 -1.05 22.41
CA ARG A 152 5.12 -1.45 23.62
C ARG A 152 6.32 -0.54 23.86
N SER A 153 7.09 -0.22 22.82
CA SER A 153 8.24 0.68 22.92
C SER A 153 7.80 2.07 23.40
N LEU A 154 6.84 2.70 22.72
CA LEU A 154 6.37 4.05 23.06
C LEU A 154 5.78 4.13 24.47
N ARG A 155 5.01 3.13 24.89
CA ARG A 155 4.45 3.06 26.25
C ARG A 155 5.53 2.93 27.33
N ARG A 156 6.56 2.11 27.09
CA ARG A 156 7.68 1.95 28.02
C ARG A 156 8.50 3.24 28.15
N ARG A 157 8.80 3.88 27.01
CA ARG A 157 9.50 5.16 26.94
C ARG A 157 8.72 6.25 27.66
N ALA A 158 7.42 6.38 27.38
CA ALA A 158 6.55 7.32 28.07
C ALA A 158 6.49 7.09 29.58
N LYS A 159 6.34 5.84 30.03
CA LYS A 159 6.35 5.53 31.46
C LYS A 159 7.64 5.97 32.14
N ALA A 160 8.79 5.69 31.52
CA ALA A 160 10.10 6.05 32.06
C ALA A 160 10.33 7.57 32.09
N GLN A 161 10.04 8.26 30.98
CA GLN A 161 10.29 9.71 30.85
C GLN A 161 9.31 10.57 31.65
N LEU A 162 8.04 10.14 31.78
CA LEU A 162 6.98 10.91 32.44
C LEU A 162 6.65 10.42 33.86
N GLY A 163 7.30 9.36 34.34
CA GLY A 163 7.06 8.81 35.67
C GLY A 163 5.65 8.23 35.86
N LEU A 164 5.06 7.64 34.81
CA LEU A 164 3.67 7.17 34.84
C LEU A 164 3.49 5.97 35.76
N ARG A 165 2.29 5.84 36.34
CA ARG A 165 1.93 4.73 37.22
C ARG A 165 1.80 3.42 36.45
N SER A 166 1.17 3.44 35.26
CA SER A 166 1.02 2.28 34.40
C SER A 166 1.67 2.48 33.03
N VAL A 167 2.07 1.36 32.42
CA VAL A 167 2.44 1.32 30.99
C VAL A 167 1.21 1.42 30.07
N ASP A 168 0.01 1.28 30.62
CA ASP A 168 -1.23 1.34 29.84
C ASP A 168 -1.87 2.73 29.81
N ASP A 169 -1.38 3.66 30.65
CA ASP A 169 -1.85 5.05 30.68
C ASP A 169 -1.61 5.78 29.34
N PRO A 170 -0.48 5.58 28.62
CA PRO A 170 -0.24 6.21 27.32
C PRO A 170 -1.10 5.64 26.18
N LEU A 171 -1.70 6.55 25.42
CA LEU A 171 -2.42 6.30 24.19
C LEU A 171 -1.50 6.51 22.98
N PHE A 172 -1.60 5.58 22.04
CA PHE A 172 -0.80 5.47 20.83
C PHE A 172 -1.70 5.71 19.60
N GLY A 173 -1.14 6.32 18.56
CA GLY A 173 -1.81 6.52 17.27
C GLY A 173 -0.89 6.18 16.11
N ALA A 174 -1.39 5.39 15.16
CA ALA A 174 -0.67 5.10 13.92
C ALA A 174 -1.60 4.83 12.74
N VAL A 175 -1.13 5.18 11.54
CA VAL A 175 -1.74 4.83 10.25
C VAL A 175 -0.72 4.03 9.46
N THR A 176 -1.12 2.88 8.92
CA THR A 176 -0.22 2.01 8.15
C THR A 176 -0.62 1.95 6.68
N PHE A 177 0.37 2.05 5.80
CA PHE A 177 0.29 1.71 4.39
C PHE A 177 1.03 0.40 4.14
N ILE A 178 0.31 -0.59 3.63
CA ILE A 178 0.89 -1.87 3.18
C ILE A 178 1.35 -1.68 1.73
N GLN A 179 2.66 -1.55 1.55
CA GLN A 179 3.27 -1.47 0.23
C GLN A 179 3.51 -2.89 -0.28
N ARG A 180 3.06 -3.20 -1.50
CA ARG A 180 3.15 -4.56 -2.08
C ARG A 180 4.20 -4.70 -3.18
N GLY A 181 4.69 -3.59 -3.71
CA GLY A 181 5.64 -3.55 -4.80
C GLY A 181 6.82 -2.64 -4.50
N ASP A 182 7.99 -2.98 -5.04
CA ASP A 182 9.12 -2.06 -5.14
C ASP A 182 8.99 -1.13 -6.36
N SER A 183 9.99 -0.28 -6.60
CA SER A 183 10.01 0.64 -7.75
C SER A 183 10.05 -0.07 -9.10
N SER A 184 10.40 -1.35 -9.14
CA SER A 184 10.39 -2.21 -10.33
C SER A 184 9.11 -3.05 -10.43
N LEU A 185 8.10 -2.76 -9.61
CA LEU A 185 6.84 -3.51 -9.50
C LEU A 185 7.02 -4.98 -9.07
N ARG A 186 8.19 -5.35 -8.52
CA ARG A 186 8.40 -6.68 -7.95
C ARG A 186 7.68 -6.80 -6.62
N LEU A 187 7.14 -7.99 -6.32
CA LEU A 187 6.53 -8.32 -5.04
C LEU A 187 7.49 -8.00 -3.89
N ASN A 188 7.10 -7.02 -3.10
CA ASN A 188 7.87 -6.55 -1.95
C ASN A 188 6.89 -6.08 -0.89
N VAL A 189 6.26 -7.03 -0.17
CA VAL A 189 5.32 -6.68 0.90
C VAL A 189 6.06 -6.12 2.11
N HIS A 190 5.83 -4.85 2.44
CA HIS A 190 6.39 -4.16 3.60
C HIS A 190 5.42 -3.11 4.14
N PHE A 191 5.68 -2.64 5.36
CA PHE A 191 4.78 -1.72 6.05
C PHE A 191 5.44 -0.36 6.24
N HIS A 192 4.76 0.70 5.79
CA HIS A 192 5.05 2.07 6.17
C HIS A 192 4.04 2.53 7.22
N CYS A 193 4.48 2.68 8.45
CA CYS A 193 3.65 3.12 9.57
C CYS A 193 3.96 4.58 9.90
N LEU A 194 2.98 5.47 9.72
CA LEU A 194 3.01 6.84 10.23
C LEU A 194 2.53 6.80 11.68
N VAL A 195 3.43 7.07 12.62
CA VAL A 195 3.18 6.97 14.06
C VAL A 195 3.34 8.35 14.67
N ILE A 196 2.41 8.81 15.51
CA ILE A 196 2.62 10.05 16.27
C ILE A 196 3.88 9.87 17.15
N ASP A 197 4.80 10.83 17.11
CA ASP A 197 6.14 10.70 17.72
C ASP A 197 6.11 11.00 19.23
N GLY A 198 5.16 10.36 19.90
CA GLY A 198 4.82 10.61 21.27
C GLY A 198 3.60 9.81 21.68
N VAL A 199 2.98 10.23 22.77
CA VAL A 199 1.79 9.59 23.32
C VAL A 199 0.83 10.64 23.87
N TYR A 200 -0.46 10.30 23.91
CA TYR A 200 -1.41 11.07 24.72
C TYR A 200 -1.57 10.42 26.09
N VAL A 201 -1.54 11.24 27.14
CA VAL A 201 -1.83 10.81 28.52
C VAL A 201 -2.98 11.66 29.05
N ARG A 202 -3.87 11.06 29.85
CA ARG A 202 -4.93 11.82 30.53
C ARG A 202 -4.35 12.52 31.76
N ASP A 203 -4.58 13.83 31.87
CA ASP A 203 -4.27 14.57 33.09
C ASP A 203 -5.28 14.25 34.21
N GLU A 204 -5.08 14.83 35.39
CA GLU A 204 -5.95 14.63 36.57
C GLU A 204 -7.41 15.03 36.33
N ARG A 205 -7.66 15.90 35.33
CA ARG A 205 -9.01 16.34 34.94
C ARG A 205 -9.58 15.49 33.80
N GLY A 206 -8.85 14.46 33.36
CA GLY A 206 -9.24 13.53 32.30
C GLY A 206 -8.94 14.03 30.88
N ALA A 207 -8.35 15.22 30.73
CA ALA A 207 -8.05 15.82 29.42
C ALA A 207 -6.80 15.16 28.80
N LEU A 208 -6.83 14.91 27.50
CA LEU A 208 -5.69 14.32 26.79
C LEU A 208 -4.62 15.38 26.54
N ARG A 209 -3.39 15.09 26.95
CA ARG A 209 -2.20 15.91 26.67
C ARG A 209 -1.19 15.09 25.89
N PHE A 210 -0.68 15.69 24.82
CA PHE A 210 0.38 15.08 24.02
C PHE A 210 1.73 15.27 24.72
N HIS A 211 2.52 14.20 24.74
CA HIS A 211 3.89 14.20 25.22
C HIS A 211 4.80 13.64 24.12
N GLU A 212 5.64 14.50 23.57
CA GLU A 212 6.68 14.11 22.61
C GLU A 212 7.74 13.25 23.30
N LEU A 213 8.17 12.16 22.66
CA LEU A 213 9.19 11.26 23.20
C LEU A 213 10.56 11.38 22.51
N GLY A 214 10.61 12.15 21.42
CA GLY A 214 11.79 12.33 20.58
C GLY A 214 12.19 11.07 19.81
N ALA A 215 13.32 11.18 19.08
CA ALA A 215 13.85 10.07 18.30
C ALA A 215 14.22 8.87 19.20
N PRO A 216 13.90 7.63 18.78
CA PRO A 216 14.29 6.45 19.53
C PRO A 216 15.81 6.27 19.50
N THR A 217 16.36 5.70 20.57
CA THR A 217 17.76 5.27 20.61
C THR A 217 17.96 4.00 19.78
N HIS A 218 19.22 3.67 19.47
CA HIS A 218 19.54 2.42 18.77
C HIS A 218 19.10 1.17 19.56
N GLU A 219 19.18 1.22 20.89
CA GLU A 219 18.72 0.14 21.77
C GLU A 219 17.19 -0.02 21.70
N GLU A 220 16.44 1.09 21.75
CA GLU A 220 14.98 1.07 21.63
C GLU A 220 14.52 0.56 20.25
N LEU A 221 15.26 0.87 19.19
CA LEU A 221 15.04 0.32 17.84
C LEU A 221 15.30 -1.19 17.80
N THR A 222 16.41 -1.63 18.39
CA THR A 222 16.78 -3.05 18.48
C THR A 222 15.73 -3.84 19.27
N ASP A 223 15.19 -3.25 20.33
CA ASP A 223 14.13 -3.84 21.14
C ASP A 223 12.83 -4.04 20.35
N VAL A 224 12.42 -3.04 19.53
CA VAL A 224 11.27 -3.19 18.64
C VAL A 224 11.50 -4.33 17.64
N ALA A 225 12.68 -4.40 17.02
CA ALA A 225 13.01 -5.46 16.06
C ALA A 225 12.97 -6.85 16.72
N ARG A 226 13.58 -6.99 17.90
CA ARG A 226 13.59 -8.23 18.68
C ARG A 226 12.18 -8.67 19.08
N TRP A 227 11.36 -7.77 19.63
CA TRP A 227 9.98 -8.08 20.00
C TRP A 227 9.09 -8.40 18.80
N THR A 228 9.37 -7.81 17.65
CA THR A 228 8.70 -8.14 16.39
C THR A 228 9.09 -9.55 15.99
N HIS A 229 10.39 -9.88 15.97
CA HIS A 229 10.89 -11.21 15.65
C HIS A 229 10.29 -12.31 16.55
N GLU A 230 10.31 -12.11 17.87
CA GLU A 230 9.69 -13.03 18.84
C GLU A 230 8.21 -13.27 18.53
N ARG A 231 7.45 -12.22 18.19
CA ARG A 231 6.04 -12.34 17.82
C ARG A 231 5.82 -12.98 16.46
N LEU A 232 6.71 -12.74 15.50
CA LEU A 232 6.63 -13.38 14.18
C LEU A 232 6.71 -14.89 14.29
N GLY A 233 7.53 -15.44 15.19
CA GLY A 233 7.54 -16.87 15.48
C GLY A 233 6.16 -17.40 15.85
N LEU A 234 5.49 -16.77 16.82
CA LEU A 234 4.14 -17.14 17.26
C LEU A 234 3.06 -16.92 16.18
N VAL A 235 3.21 -15.88 15.35
CA VAL A 235 2.33 -15.67 14.19
C VAL A 235 2.48 -16.81 13.21
N LEU A 236 3.71 -17.15 12.84
CA LEU A 236 3.99 -18.19 11.86
C LEU A 236 3.49 -19.56 12.33
N GLU A 237 3.72 -19.93 13.60
CA GLU A 237 3.23 -21.18 14.18
C GLU A 237 1.70 -21.31 14.05
N ARG A 238 0.95 -20.23 14.33
CA ARG A 238 -0.52 -20.20 14.16
C ARG A 238 -0.96 -20.35 12.72
N HIS A 239 -0.10 -20.01 11.77
CA HIS A 239 -0.31 -20.16 10.34
C HIS A 239 0.28 -21.47 9.78
N GLY A 240 0.73 -22.38 10.65
CA GLY A 240 1.31 -23.66 10.25
C GLY A 240 2.66 -23.53 9.54
N ARG A 241 3.43 -22.49 9.88
CA ARG A 241 4.75 -22.17 9.31
C ARG A 241 5.77 -22.00 10.44
N SER A 242 7.05 -22.14 10.15
CA SER A 242 8.12 -21.74 11.08
C SER A 242 9.08 -20.72 10.49
N LEU A 243 9.82 -20.00 11.34
CA LEU A 243 10.88 -19.09 10.91
C LEU A 243 12.03 -19.88 10.23
N ASP A 244 12.32 -21.09 10.69
CA ASP A 244 13.36 -21.96 10.14
C ASP A 244 12.98 -22.50 8.76
N GLU A 245 11.70 -22.85 8.54
CA GLU A 245 11.16 -23.20 7.21
C GLU A 245 11.25 -22.03 6.23
N LEU A 246 11.01 -20.81 6.69
CA LEU A 246 11.18 -19.59 5.89
C LEU A 246 12.65 -19.19 5.68
N ALA A 247 13.58 -19.76 6.44
CA ALA A 247 15.01 -19.61 6.24
C ALA A 247 15.58 -20.68 5.29
N GLY A 248 14.99 -21.88 5.25
CA GLY A 248 15.37 -22.99 4.38
C GLY A 248 14.54 -23.14 3.08
N ASP A 249 14.78 -24.21 2.34
CA ASP A 249 14.07 -24.57 1.09
C ASP A 249 12.86 -25.49 1.29
N ALA A 250 12.53 -25.86 2.54
CA ALA A 250 11.57 -26.93 2.85
C ALA A 250 10.13 -26.45 3.18
N ALA A 251 9.80 -25.17 2.97
CA ALA A 251 8.46 -24.67 3.26
C ALA A 251 7.41 -25.19 2.26
N THR A 252 6.26 -25.64 2.75
CA THR A 252 5.10 -25.99 1.91
C THR A 252 4.59 -24.75 1.16
N ASP A 253 4.72 -24.73 -0.17
CA ASP A 253 4.18 -23.66 -1.00
C ASP A 253 2.69 -23.88 -1.30
N LEU A 254 1.85 -23.56 -0.33
CA LEU A 254 0.39 -23.60 -0.47
C LEU A 254 -0.10 -22.73 -1.63
N LEU A 255 0.56 -21.58 -1.89
CA LEU A 255 0.21 -20.73 -3.03
C LEU A 255 0.51 -21.44 -4.36
N GLY A 256 1.64 -22.12 -4.45
CA GLY A 256 2.01 -22.96 -5.59
C GLY A 256 1.00 -24.08 -5.88
N GLN A 257 0.35 -24.61 -4.84
CA GLN A 257 -0.67 -25.64 -5.00
C GLN A 257 -2.02 -25.07 -5.44
N GLU A 258 -2.45 -23.93 -4.88
CA GLU A 258 -3.76 -23.34 -5.16
C GLU A 258 -3.78 -22.46 -6.42
N GLN A 259 -2.68 -21.75 -6.69
CA GLN A 259 -2.57 -20.72 -7.73
C GLN A 259 -1.19 -20.79 -8.41
N PRO A 260 -0.89 -21.86 -9.18
CA PRO A 260 0.45 -22.15 -9.69
C PRO A 260 1.02 -21.05 -10.58
N VAL A 261 0.20 -20.40 -11.41
CA VAL A 261 0.67 -19.28 -12.25
C VAL A 261 1.04 -18.07 -11.41
N LEU A 262 0.21 -17.71 -10.41
CA LEU A 262 0.49 -16.59 -9.52
C LEU A 262 1.71 -16.86 -8.65
N ALA A 263 1.84 -18.08 -8.13
CA ALA A 263 3.00 -18.55 -7.40
C ALA A 263 4.28 -18.44 -8.23
N SER A 264 4.24 -18.85 -9.50
CA SER A 264 5.35 -18.67 -10.44
C SER A 264 5.69 -17.19 -10.61
N CYS A 265 4.67 -16.34 -10.83
CA CYS A 265 4.84 -14.89 -10.98
C CYS A 265 5.52 -14.25 -9.76
N TYR A 266 5.04 -14.58 -8.56
CA TYR A 266 5.63 -14.13 -7.31
C TYR A 266 7.03 -14.71 -7.13
N GLY A 267 7.21 -15.99 -7.43
CA GLY A 267 8.45 -16.73 -7.28
C GLY A 267 9.58 -16.06 -8.04
N ALA A 268 9.40 -15.74 -9.31
CA ALA A 268 10.48 -15.12 -10.07
C ALA A 268 10.59 -13.60 -9.88
N SER A 269 9.48 -12.91 -9.59
CA SER A 269 9.55 -11.57 -9.00
C SER A 269 10.42 -11.56 -7.74
N THR A 270 10.41 -12.67 -7.01
CA THR A 270 11.24 -12.87 -5.83
C THR A 270 12.63 -13.49 -6.15
N ALA A 271 12.88 -14.08 -7.31
CA ALA A 271 14.20 -14.69 -7.58
C ALA A 271 15.18 -13.73 -8.27
N ASP A 272 14.79 -12.48 -8.51
CA ASP A 272 15.42 -11.59 -9.50
C ASP A 272 15.55 -12.26 -10.89
N ARG A 273 14.65 -13.20 -11.17
CA ARG A 273 14.57 -13.93 -12.44
C ARG A 273 13.40 -13.37 -13.22
N GLN A 274 13.63 -12.96 -14.47
CA GLN A 274 12.53 -12.71 -15.40
C GLN A 274 11.74 -14.01 -15.61
N LEU A 275 10.41 -13.88 -15.59
CA LEU A 275 9.49 -14.98 -15.88
C LEU A 275 9.24 -15.10 -17.37
N LEU A 276 9.50 -16.31 -17.85
CA LEU A 276 9.07 -16.89 -19.13
C LEU A 276 10.02 -16.67 -20.32
N GLY A 277 11.18 -17.35 -20.24
CA GLY A 277 12.07 -17.70 -21.35
C GLY A 277 13.19 -18.58 -20.83
N ASP A 278 13.83 -19.41 -21.68
CA ASP A 278 15.01 -20.21 -21.29
C ASP A 278 16.23 -19.33 -20.88
N ALA A 279 16.12 -17.99 -21.01
CA ALA A 279 17.02 -16.96 -20.50
C ALA A 279 16.29 -15.60 -20.27
N PRO A 280 16.81 -14.69 -19.42
CA PRO A 280 16.22 -13.36 -19.19
C PRO A 280 16.27 -12.48 -20.44
N GLY A 281 15.12 -11.97 -20.88
CA GLY A 281 14.98 -10.90 -21.88
C GLY A 281 14.59 -11.36 -23.28
N GLN A 282 14.06 -12.58 -23.42
CA GLN A 282 13.45 -13.11 -24.64
C GLN A 282 11.99 -13.46 -24.40
#